data_AF-A0A8S4R1N7-F1
#
_entry.id   AF-A0A8S4R1N7-F1
#
_cell.length_a   1.000
_cell.length_b   1.000
_cell.length_c   1.000
_cell.angle_alpha   90.00
_cell.angle_beta   90.00
_cell.angle_gamma   90.00
#
_symmetry.space_group_name_H-M   'P 1'
#
loop_
_entity.id
_entity.type
_entity.pdbx_description
1 polymer ?
#
loop_
_entity_poly.entity_id
_entity_poly.type
_entity_poly.pdbx_seq_one_letter_code
_entity_poly.pdbx_strand_id
1 'polypeptide(L)'
;MAGGAQVVAWLRASVAERCATLAAPRALPVARQRPAWVTLTDLYDSSHRARVFYQVSQSTACDVCREWESCASACGSTERQVNPTTTPSPPNAATVTELAFALSLTVAIILLIR
;
A
#
# COMPACT_ATOMS: atom_id res chain seq x y z
N MET A 1 23.94 -8.15 3.60
CA MET A 1 22.49 -7.84 3.48
C MET A 1 22.30 -6.43 4.01
N ALA A 2 21.94 -5.48 3.15
CA ALA A 2 21.70 -4.09 3.54
C ALA A 2 20.35 -4.01 4.29
N GLY A 3 20.35 -4.38 5.56
CA GLY A 3 19.21 -4.26 6.47
C GLY A 3 19.41 -3.06 7.38
N GLY A 4 18.53 -2.06 7.29
CA GLY A 4 18.57 -0.86 8.11
C GLY A 4 17.23 -0.13 8.05
N ALA A 5 16.97 0.75 9.02
CA ALA A 5 15.74 1.55 9.07
C ALA A 5 15.71 2.70 8.03
N GLN A 6 16.81 2.88 7.28
CA GLN A 6 16.98 3.91 6.25
C GLN A 6 17.74 3.33 5.05
N VAL A 7 17.32 3.74 3.85
CA VAL A 7 18.01 3.45 2.60
C VAL A 7 18.38 4.77 1.94
N VAL A 8 19.63 4.89 1.49
CA VAL A 8 20.13 6.07 0.78
C VAL A 8 20.60 5.61 -0.59
N ALA A 9 20.15 6.31 -1.63
CA ALA A 9 20.53 6.05 -3.02
C ALA A 9 20.93 7.35 -3.70
N TRP A 10 21.94 7.26 -4.56
CA TRP A 10 22.43 8.38 -5.36
C TRP A 10 21.88 8.27 -6.77
N LEU A 11 21.31 9.37 -7.25
CA LEU A 11 20.72 9.46 -8.57
C LEU A 11 21.40 10.60 -9.32
N ARG A 12 21.53 10.45 -10.64
CA ARG A 12 21.87 11.59 -11.50
C ARG A 12 20.58 12.32 -11.84
N ALA A 13 20.62 13.65 -11.89
CA ALA A 13 19.48 14.43 -12.36
C ALA A 13 19.11 14.02 -13.80
N SER A 14 17.82 13.99 -14.11
CA SER A 14 17.26 13.63 -15.41
C SER A 14 15.89 14.26 -15.54
N VAL A 15 15.54 14.67 -16.77
CA VAL A 15 14.19 15.15 -17.11
C VAL A 15 13.21 13.98 -17.20
N ALA A 16 13.70 12.80 -17.61
CA ALA A 16 12.89 11.58 -17.61
C ALA A 16 12.67 11.06 -16.19
N GLU A 17 11.44 10.62 -15.92
CA GLU A 17 11.04 9.97 -14.67
C GLU A 17 11.89 8.72 -14.39
N ARG A 18 12.27 8.54 -13.12
CA ARG A 18 12.94 7.32 -12.66
C ARG A 18 12.19 6.75 -11.47
N CYS A 19 11.80 5.49 -11.58
CA CYS A 19 11.10 4.76 -10.54
C CYS A 19 12.02 3.72 -9.92
N ALA A 20 11.91 3.53 -8.60
CA ALA A 20 12.58 2.46 -7.88
C ALA A 20 11.61 1.83 -6.89
N THR A 21 11.57 0.50 -6.86
CA THR A 21 10.76 -0.27 -5.91
C THR A 21 11.66 -0.81 -4.82
N LEU A 22 11.37 -0.46 -3.57
CA LEU A 22 12.12 -0.95 -2.41
C LEU A 22 11.31 -2.01 -1.68
N ALA A 23 11.85 -3.23 -1.59
CA ALA A 23 11.28 -4.28 -0.76
C ALA A 23 11.76 -4.12 0.69
N ALA A 24 10.82 -3.98 1.63
CA ALA A 24 11.10 -3.86 3.05
C ALA A 24 10.19 -4.80 3.86
N PRO A 25 10.67 -6.00 4.25
CA PRO A 25 9.87 -6.91 5.06
C PRO A 25 9.67 -6.38 6.48
N ARG A 26 8.53 -6.71 7.10
CA ARG A 26 8.30 -6.42 8.52
C ARG A 26 9.18 -7.33 9.37
N ALA A 27 10.18 -6.76 10.04
CA ALA A 27 11.07 -7.51 10.92
C ALA A 27 10.51 -7.67 12.35
N LEU A 28 9.71 -6.71 12.81
CA LEU A 28 9.20 -6.66 14.18
C LEU A 28 7.71 -6.24 14.19
N PRO A 29 6.90 -6.79 15.11
CA PRO A 29 5.51 -6.38 15.29
C PRO A 29 5.46 -5.03 16.03
N VAL A 30 4.93 -4.00 15.37
CA VAL A 30 4.82 -2.64 15.92
C VAL A 30 3.43 -2.10 15.65
N ALA A 31 2.76 -1.57 16.68
CA ALA A 31 1.44 -0.97 16.56
C ALA A 31 1.50 0.56 16.50
N ARG A 32 0.43 1.19 16.00
CA ARG A 32 0.27 2.67 15.94
C ARG A 32 1.45 3.35 15.26
N GLN A 33 1.87 2.80 14.12
CA GLN A 33 3.04 3.24 13.39
C GLN A 33 2.80 4.66 12.86
N ARG A 34 3.74 5.58 13.13
CA ARG A 34 3.69 6.93 12.55
C ARG A 34 3.98 6.85 11.03
N PRO A 35 3.47 7.81 10.23
CA PRO A 35 3.84 7.91 8.83
C PRO A 35 5.36 8.01 8.66
N ALA A 36 5.89 7.29 7.68
CA ALA A 36 7.28 7.39 7.28
C ALA A 36 7.43 8.46 6.17
N TRP A 37 8.65 8.75 5.76
CA TRP A 37 8.90 9.72 4.70
C TRP A 37 10.04 9.32 3.77
N VAL A 38 9.97 9.85 2.55
CA VAL A 38 11.05 9.83 1.57
C VAL A 38 11.46 11.26 1.29
N THR A 39 12.76 11.50 1.22
CA THR A 39 13.33 12.82 0.92
C THR A 39 14.24 12.69 -0.29
N LEU A 40 14.03 13.55 -1.29
CA LEU A 40 14.97 13.79 -2.38
C LEU A 40 15.58 15.16 -2.17
N THR A 41 16.92 15.24 -2.17
CA THR A 41 17.64 16.50 -1.96
C THR A 41 18.73 16.61 -3.02
N ASP A 42 18.93 17.80 -3.57
CA ASP A 42 20.13 18.09 -4.36
C ASP A 42 21.35 18.06 -3.42
N LEU A 43 22.41 17.38 -3.85
CA LEU A 43 23.62 17.17 -3.07
C LEU A 43 24.38 18.47 -2.80
N TYR A 44 24.33 19.43 -3.73
CA TYR A 44 25.08 20.68 -3.62
C TYR A 44 24.21 21.86 -3.19
N ASP A 45 22.89 21.78 -3.40
CA ASP A 45 21.94 22.81 -2.98
C ASP A 45 20.79 22.22 -2.13
N SER A 46 20.96 22.27 -0.81
CA SER A 46 19.96 21.74 0.12
C SER A 46 18.60 22.47 0.12
N SER A 47 18.51 23.65 -0.53
CA SER A 47 17.24 24.36 -0.70
C SER A 47 16.32 23.63 -1.70
N HIS A 48 16.90 22.91 -2.66
CA HIS A 48 16.19 22.04 -3.59
C HIS A 48 15.92 20.68 -2.94
N ARG A 49 14.79 20.59 -2.24
CA ARG A 49 14.37 19.37 -1.55
C ARG A 49 12.88 19.12 -1.67
N ALA A 50 12.52 17.88 -1.96
CA ALA A 50 11.15 17.38 -1.88
C ALA A 50 11.05 16.31 -0.79
N ARG A 51 9.96 16.33 -0.03
CA ARG A 51 9.68 15.32 0.99
C ARG A 51 8.23 14.87 0.89
N VAL A 52 8.02 13.56 0.85
CA VAL A 52 6.68 12.94 0.79
C VAL A 52 6.53 11.99 1.96
N PHE A 53 5.40 12.07 2.65
CA PHE A 53 5.03 11.13 3.70
C PHE A 53 4.22 9.98 3.11
N TYR A 54 4.45 8.78 3.62
CA TYR A 54 3.66 7.60 3.26
C TYR A 54 3.26 6.83 4.50
N GLN A 55 2.11 6.18 4.42
CA GLN A 55 1.58 5.36 5.49
C GLN A 55 1.74 3.89 5.13
N VAL A 56 2.41 3.13 5.99
CA VAL A 56 2.45 1.66 5.90
C VAL A 56 1.15 1.06 6.44
N SER A 57 0.87 -0.20 6.07
CA SER A 57 -0.30 -0.90 6.62
C SER A 57 -0.28 -0.87 8.14
N GLN A 58 -1.33 -0.33 8.76
CA GLN A 58 -1.35 -0.15 10.20
C GLN A 58 -1.55 -1.51 10.88
N SER A 59 -0.77 -1.74 11.95
CA SER A 59 -1.05 -2.82 12.90
C SER A 59 -1.67 -2.22 14.14
N THR A 60 -2.72 -2.86 14.65
CA THR A 60 -3.37 -2.44 15.89
C THR A 60 -2.58 -2.94 17.09
N ALA A 61 -2.82 -2.34 18.26
CA ALA A 61 -2.21 -2.82 19.50
C ALA A 61 -2.58 -4.28 19.78
N CYS A 62 -3.78 -4.69 19.39
CA CYS A 62 -4.28 -6.05 19.57
C CYS A 62 -3.63 -7.08 18.65
N ASP A 63 -3.22 -6.67 17.45
CA ASP A 63 -2.45 -7.54 16.55
C ASP A 63 -1.06 -7.84 17.13
N VAL A 64 -0.49 -6.88 17.87
CA VAL A 64 0.84 -7.01 18.47
C VAL A 64 0.79 -7.70 19.83
N CYS A 65 -0.23 -7.42 20.66
CA CYS A 65 -0.28 -7.94 22.02
C CYS A 65 -0.80 -9.37 22.16
N ARG A 66 -1.16 -10.04 21.05
CA ARG A 66 -1.85 -11.34 21.08
C ARG A 66 -1.13 -12.41 21.90
N GLU A 67 0.19 -12.32 22.03
CA GLU A 67 1.03 -13.23 22.82
C GLU A 67 0.97 -12.97 24.34
N TRP A 68 0.41 -11.83 24.77
CA TRP A 68 0.39 -11.43 26.17
C TRP A 68 -0.98 -11.66 26.80
N GLU A 69 -1.00 -12.27 27.99
CA GLU A 69 -2.21 -12.55 28.78
C GLU A 69 -3.03 -11.26 29.07
N SER A 70 -2.35 -10.14 29.25
CA SER A 70 -2.99 -8.83 29.48
C SER A 70 -3.83 -8.35 28.29
N CYS A 71 -3.57 -8.86 27.08
CA CYS A 71 -4.27 -8.49 25.86
C CYS A 71 -5.74 -8.95 25.88
N ALA A 72 -6.06 -10.08 26.53
CA ALA A 72 -7.42 -10.61 26.63
C ALA A 72 -8.39 -9.61 27.29
N SER A 73 -7.90 -8.89 28.31
CA SER A 73 -8.68 -7.86 29.01
C SER A 73 -8.86 -6.57 28.19
N ALA A 74 -7.90 -6.21 27.34
CA ALA A 74 -7.87 -4.93 26.63
C ALA A 74 -8.50 -4.99 25.22
N CYS A 75 -8.46 -6.16 24.59
CA CYS A 75 -8.82 -6.33 23.18
C CYS A 75 -10.11 -7.13 22.95
N GLY A 76 -10.65 -7.75 24.01
CA GLY A 76 -11.81 -8.65 23.94
C GLY A 76 -11.45 -10.03 23.37
N SER A 77 -12.42 -10.95 23.38
CA SER A 77 -12.25 -12.28 22.81
C SER A 77 -12.09 -12.22 21.28
N THR A 78 -11.24 -13.10 20.77
CA THR A 78 -10.73 -13.21 19.39
C THR A 78 -11.79 -13.27 18.28
N GLU A 79 -13.05 -13.54 18.60
CA GLU A 79 -14.18 -13.56 17.64
C GLU A 79 -14.51 -12.19 17.05
N ARG A 80 -14.22 -11.08 17.74
CA ARG A 80 -14.58 -9.73 17.27
C ARG A 80 -13.50 -9.06 16.42
N GLN A 81 -12.36 -9.72 16.22
CA GLN A 81 -11.20 -9.19 15.50
C GLN A 81 -11.13 -9.68 14.05
N VAL A 82 -12.29 -9.91 13.41
CA VAL A 82 -12.35 -9.97 11.95
C VAL A 82 -12.18 -8.55 11.45
N ASN A 83 -11.02 -8.32 10.84
CA ASN A 83 -10.62 -7.10 10.16
C ASN A 83 -11.79 -6.53 9.31
N PRO A 84 -12.30 -5.30 9.54
CA PRO A 84 -13.33 -4.69 8.68
C PRO A 84 -12.78 -4.28 7.29
N THR A 85 -11.64 -4.84 6.87
CA THR A 85 -11.03 -4.61 5.56
C THR A 85 -11.55 -5.57 4.48
N THR A 86 -12.65 -6.28 4.72
CA THR A 86 -13.48 -6.83 3.64
C THR A 86 -14.58 -5.83 3.29
N THR A 87 -14.22 -4.58 3.04
CA THR A 87 -15.03 -3.76 2.15
C THR A 87 -14.69 -4.27 0.76
N PRO A 88 -15.62 -4.84 -0.02
CA PRO A 88 -15.35 -5.12 -1.42
C PRO A 88 -14.91 -3.80 -2.05
N SER A 89 -13.66 -3.75 -2.53
CA SER A 89 -13.18 -2.61 -3.32
C SER A 89 -14.25 -2.34 -4.39
N PRO A 90 -14.71 -1.09 -4.59
CA PRO A 90 -15.53 -0.80 -5.74
C PRO A 90 -14.81 -1.35 -6.98
N PRO A 91 -15.54 -1.97 -7.92
CA PRO A 91 -14.92 -2.57 -9.10
C PRO A 91 -13.98 -1.56 -9.74
N ASN A 92 -12.69 -1.88 -9.77
CA ASN A 92 -11.69 -1.03 -10.41
C ASN A 92 -12.14 -0.79 -11.85
N ALA A 93 -11.99 0.43 -12.37
CA ALA A 93 -12.54 0.86 -13.66
C ALA A 93 -12.26 -0.11 -14.83
N ALA A 94 -11.17 -0.88 -14.75
CA ALA A 94 -10.84 -1.97 -15.69
C ALA A 94 -11.94 -3.06 -15.82
N THR A 95 -12.59 -3.44 -14.71
CA THR A 95 -13.64 -4.47 -14.70
C THR A 95 -14.96 -3.98 -15.31
N VAL A 96 -15.26 -2.68 -15.20
CA VAL A 96 -16.45 -2.07 -15.81
C VAL A 96 -16.29 -1.99 -17.34
N THR A 97 -15.08 -1.68 -17.82
CA THR A 97 -14.78 -1.65 -19.25
C THR A 97 -14.85 -3.02 -19.91
N GLU A 98 -14.47 -4.11 -19.22
CA GLU A 98 -14.54 -5.46 -19.79
C GLU A 98 -15.98 -5.95 -20.01
N LEU A 99 -16.88 -5.72 -19.04
CA LEU A 99 -18.29 -6.12 -19.16
C LEU A 99 -19.02 -5.34 -20.26
N ALA A 100 -18.73 -4.04 -20.42
CA ALA A 100 -19.32 -3.22 -21.48
C ALA A 100 -18.90 -3.67 -22.88
N PHE A 101 -17.62 -4.03 -23.07
CA PHE A 101 -17.13 -4.55 -24.35
C PHE A 101 -17.78 -5.89 -24.70
N ALA A 102 -17.89 -6.82 -23.74
CA ALA A 102 -18.52 -8.11 -23.96
C ALA A 102 -20.01 -7.99 -24.37
N LEU A 103 -20.78 -7.11 -23.72
CA LEU A 103 -22.17 -6.83 -24.08
C LEU A 103 -22.30 -6.18 -25.47
N SER A 104 -21.41 -5.26 -25.83
CA SER A 104 -21.43 -4.64 -27.15
C SER A 104 -21.15 -5.64 -28.29
N LEU A 105 -20.19 -6.56 -28.08
CA LEU A 105 -19.80 -7.54 -29.09
C LEU A 105 -20.88 -8.61 -29.27
N THR A 106 -21.50 -9.06 -28.19
CA THR A 106 -22.61 -10.02 -28.24
C THR A 106 -23.83 -9.46 -28.97
N VAL A 107 -24.21 -8.20 -28.71
CA VAL A 107 -25.29 -7.53 -29.44
C VAL A 107 -24.96 -7.36 -30.92
N ALA A 108 -23.73 -6.96 -31.25
CA ALA A 108 -23.29 -6.83 -32.64
C ALA A 108 -23.32 -8.18 -33.38
N ILE A 109 -22.88 -9.27 -32.75
CA ILE A 109 -22.94 -10.62 -33.31
C ILE A 109 -24.40 -11.05 -33.54
N ILE A 110 -25.30 -10.80 -32.58
CA ILE A 110 -26.73 -11.12 -32.73
C ILE A 110 -27.37 -10.35 -33.90
N LEU A 111 -26.98 -9.09 -34.11
CA LEU A 111 -27.46 -8.27 -35.23
C LEU A 111 -26.87 -8.68 -36.59
N LEU A 112 -25.72 -9.36 -36.62
CA LEU A 112 -25.08 -9.84 -37.86
C LEU A 112 -25.56 -11.24 -38.28
N ILE A 113 -26.12 -12.03 -37.36
CA ILE A 113 -26.65 -13.37 -37.62
C ILE A 113 -28.16 -13.32 -37.94
N ARG A 114 -28.81 -12.18 -37.73
CA ARG A 114 -30.20 -11.92 -38.11
C ARG A 114 -30.28 -11.23 -39.47
#